data_AF-A0A2M9T8A3-F1
#
_entry.id   AF-A0A2M9T8A3-F1
#
_cell.length_a   1.000
_cell.length_b   1.000
_cell.length_c   1.000
_cell.angle_alpha   90.00
_cell.angle_beta   90.00
_cell.angle_gamma   90.00
#
_symmetry.space_group_name_H-M   'P 1'
#
loop_
_entity.id
_entity.type
_entity.pdbx_description
1 polymer ?
#
loop_
_entity_poly.entity_id
_entity_poly.type
_entity_poly.pdbx_seq_one_letter_code
_entity_poly.pdbx_strand_id
1 'polypeptide(L)'
;SELHEGNMTGAQEPEVMSTKQVRIASLAERFPQRAFTSLSHHIDAQWLKTAYLMTRHDGAVGIDGQTADDFARDFEANVQRLLEAAKSGR
;
A
#
# COMPACT_ATOMS: atom_id res chain seq x y z
N SER A 1 -34.23 -9.80 -7.57
CA SER A 1 -33.04 -9.41 -6.81
C SER A 1 -32.04 -10.52 -6.89
N GLU A 2 -30.99 -10.36 -7.69
CA GLU A 2 -29.83 -11.26 -7.71
C GLU A 2 -28.63 -10.38 -8.06
N LEU A 3 -27.79 -10.18 -7.04
CA LEU A 3 -26.55 -9.40 -7.08
C LEU A 3 -25.57 -10.17 -7.97
N HIS A 4 -25.35 -9.69 -9.20
CA HIS A 4 -24.29 -10.20 -10.06
C HIS A 4 -22.94 -9.86 -9.45
N GLU A 5 -22.33 -10.90 -8.86
CA GLU A 5 -20.95 -11.31 -9.10
C GLU A 5 -19.95 -10.16 -9.27
N GLY A 6 -19.23 -9.87 -8.18
CA GLY A 6 -18.00 -9.09 -8.21
C GLY A 6 -16.92 -9.81 -9.03
N ASN A 7 -16.96 -9.63 -10.34
CA ASN A 7 -15.89 -10.01 -11.24
C ASN A 7 -14.76 -8.97 -11.15
N MET A 8 -13.93 -9.08 -10.11
CA MET A 8 -12.66 -8.37 -10.02
C MET A 8 -11.65 -9.06 -10.95
N THR A 9 -11.79 -8.81 -12.26
CA THR A 9 -10.78 -9.19 -13.24
C THR A 9 -9.55 -8.29 -13.03
N GLY A 10 -8.59 -8.76 -12.25
CA GLY A 10 -7.17 -8.41 -12.30
C GLY A 10 -6.82 -6.93 -12.34
N ALA A 11 -6.81 -6.25 -11.19
CA ALA A 11 -5.78 -5.24 -10.97
C ALA A 11 -4.45 -6.01 -10.88
N GLN A 12 -3.77 -6.21 -12.02
CA GLN A 12 -2.44 -6.80 -12.03
C GLN A 12 -1.55 -5.90 -11.17
N GLU A 13 -1.12 -6.42 -10.02
CA GLU A 13 -0.15 -5.73 -9.19
C GLU A 13 1.08 -5.42 -10.06
N PRO A 14 1.59 -4.18 -10.08
CA PRO A 14 2.76 -3.85 -10.87
C PRO A 14 3.94 -4.75 -10.53
N GLU A 15 4.62 -5.25 -11.57
CA GLU A 15 5.75 -6.19 -11.46
C GLU A 15 6.82 -5.68 -10.47
N VAL A 16 7.04 -4.37 -10.41
CA VAL A 16 7.99 -3.73 -9.48
C VAL A 16 7.57 -3.90 -8.02
N MET A 17 6.28 -3.73 -7.70
CA MET A 17 5.76 -3.89 -6.34
C MET A 17 5.81 -5.37 -5.92
N SER A 18 5.38 -6.27 -6.80
CA SER A 18 5.45 -7.72 -6.59
C SER A 18 6.90 -8.19 -6.35
N THR A 19 7.86 -7.71 -7.16
CA THR A 19 9.29 -8.03 -7.01
C THR A 19 9.85 -7.58 -5.66
N LYS A 20 9.45 -6.40 -5.16
CA LYS A 20 9.87 -5.91 -3.84
C LYS A 20 9.29 -6.77 -2.71
N GLN A 21 8.02 -7.14 -2.80
CA GLN A 21 7.37 -7.99 -1.79
C GLN A 21 7.97 -9.40 -1.76
N VAL A 22 8.19 -10.03 -2.91
CA VAL A 22 8.85 -11.34 -3.02
C VAL A 22 10.22 -11.31 -2.37
N ARG A 23 11.02 -10.26 -2.63
CA ARG A 23 12.33 -10.11 -2.00
C ARG A 23 12.25 -9.99 -0.48
N ILE A 24 11.30 -9.24 0.05
CA ILE A 24 11.07 -9.10 1.50
C ILE A 24 10.64 -10.45 2.10
N ALA A 25 9.70 -11.14 1.46
CA ALA A 25 9.23 -12.46 1.88
C ALA A 25 10.36 -13.50 1.89
N SER A 26 11.18 -13.56 0.83
CA SER A 26 12.35 -14.45 0.79
C SER A 26 13.38 -14.14 1.87
N LEU A 27 13.56 -12.86 2.23
CA LEU A 27 14.44 -12.50 3.34
C LEU A 27 13.84 -12.90 4.68
N ALA A 28 12.52 -12.75 4.87
CA ALA A 28 11.83 -13.14 6.10
C ALA A 28 11.88 -14.65 6.31
N GLU A 29 11.67 -15.44 5.25
CA GLU A 29 11.78 -16.89 5.27
C GLU A 29 13.19 -17.37 5.62
N ARG A 30 14.22 -16.74 5.03
CA ARG A 30 15.63 -17.09 5.31
C ARG A 30 16.12 -16.64 6.69
N PHE A 31 15.53 -15.60 7.26
CA PHE A 31 15.95 -15.02 8.53
C PHE A 31 14.75 -14.77 9.46
N PRO A 32 14.07 -15.83 9.94
CA PRO A 32 12.81 -15.70 10.69
C PRO A 32 12.98 -14.99 12.04
N GLN A 33 14.20 -15.01 12.60
CA GLN A 33 14.52 -14.35 13.87
C GLN A 33 15.02 -12.90 13.70
N ARG A 34 15.11 -12.39 12.47
CA ARG A 34 15.60 -11.03 12.19
C ARG A 34 14.45 -10.05 12.17
N ALA A 35 14.50 -9.04 13.04
CA ALA A 35 13.68 -7.85 12.88
C ALA A 35 14.18 -7.05 11.65
N PHE A 36 13.30 -6.79 10.69
CA PHE A 36 13.59 -5.86 9.60
C PHE A 36 13.53 -4.43 10.15
N THR A 37 14.66 -3.94 10.63
CA THR A 37 14.77 -2.59 11.20
C THR A 37 14.64 -1.47 10.17
N SER A 38 14.57 -1.82 8.87
CA SER A 38 14.44 -0.87 7.79
C SER A 38 13.59 -1.38 6.63
N LEU A 39 12.32 -1.70 6.92
CA LEU A 39 11.34 -1.85 5.84
C LEU A 39 11.10 -0.52 5.11
N SER A 40 11.22 0.60 5.83
CA SER A 40 10.97 1.95 5.33
C SER A 40 11.86 2.39 4.15
N HIS A 41 13.09 1.86 4.02
CA HIS A 41 13.94 2.14 2.86
C HIS A 41 13.41 1.53 1.55
N HIS A 42 12.52 0.54 1.63
CA HIS A 42 11.92 -0.07 0.45
C HIS A 42 10.65 0.64 -0.01
N ILE A 43 10.00 1.38 0.90
CA ILE A 43 8.78 2.16 0.63
C ILE A 43 9.15 3.46 -0.09
N ASP A 44 8.60 3.65 -1.28
CA ASP A 44 8.73 4.88 -2.07
C ASP A 44 7.36 5.39 -2.53
N ALA A 45 7.33 6.61 -3.06
CA ALA A 45 6.09 7.26 -3.48
C ALA A 45 5.35 6.46 -4.57
N GLN A 46 6.06 5.77 -5.47
CA GLN A 46 5.43 4.98 -6.52
C GLN A 46 4.73 3.75 -5.96
N TRP A 47 5.34 3.09 -4.97
CA TRP A 47 4.70 2.01 -4.23
C TRP A 47 3.45 2.51 -3.50
N LEU A 48 3.51 3.64 -2.80
CA LEU A 48 2.34 4.20 -2.09
C LEU A 48 1.19 4.57 -3.04
N LYS A 49 1.50 5.16 -4.20
CA LYS A 49 0.48 5.46 -5.24
C LYS A 49 -0.17 4.18 -5.77
N THR A 50 0.65 3.17 -6.03
CA THR A 50 0.17 1.85 -6.50
C THR A 50 -0.73 1.20 -5.46
N ALA A 51 -0.31 1.21 -4.19
CA ALA A 51 -1.10 0.65 -3.10
C ALA A 51 -2.44 1.38 -2.95
N TYR A 52 -2.48 2.71 -3.12
CA TYR A 52 -3.72 3.47 -3.14
C TYR A 52 -4.65 3.01 -4.28
N LEU A 53 -4.16 2.88 -5.52
CA LEU A 53 -4.96 2.44 -6.66
C LEU A 53 -5.51 1.00 -6.52
N MET A 54 -4.80 0.15 -5.76
CA MET A 54 -5.24 -1.21 -5.46
C MET A 54 -6.21 -1.30 -4.28
N THR A 55 -6.31 -0.24 -3.47
CA THR A 55 -7.18 -0.22 -2.30
C THR A 55 -8.63 -0.04 -2.75
N ARG A 56 -9.54 -0.86 -2.22
CA ARG A 56 -10.97 -0.66 -2.40
C ARG A 56 -11.41 0.65 -1.76
N HIS A 57 -11.80 1.61 -2.59
CA HIS A 57 -12.23 2.94 -2.14
C HIS A 57 -13.66 2.97 -1.56
N ASP A 58 -14.45 1.92 -1.79
CA ASP A 58 -15.77 1.70 -1.21
C ASP A 58 -15.72 1.03 0.18
N GLY A 59 -14.52 0.85 0.73
CA GLY A 59 -14.28 0.23 2.02
C GLY A 59 -14.50 1.16 3.22
N ALA A 60 -14.09 0.70 4.40
CA ALA A 60 -14.19 1.48 5.62
C ALA A 60 -13.35 2.76 5.53
N VAL A 61 -13.86 3.82 6.17
CA VAL A 61 -13.16 5.09 6.36
C VAL A 61 -11.86 4.85 7.16
N GLY A 62 -10.81 5.64 6.89
CA GLY A 62 -9.57 5.61 7.67
C GLY A 62 -9.81 5.80 9.17
N ILE A 63 -8.85 5.38 10.00
CA ILE A 63 -8.94 5.49 11.47
C ILE A 63 -9.13 6.93 11.97
N ASP A 64 -8.76 7.90 11.14
CA ASP A 64 -8.87 9.34 11.35
C ASP A 64 -10.16 9.94 10.77
N GLY A 65 -11.05 9.12 10.22
CA GLY A 65 -12.27 9.57 9.56
C GLY A 65 -12.06 10.08 8.13
N GLN A 66 -10.85 9.95 7.55
CA GLN A 66 -10.58 10.36 6.19
C GLN A 66 -11.08 9.33 5.17
N THR A 67 -11.87 9.76 4.19
CA THR A 67 -12.32 8.92 3.09
C THR A 67 -11.25 8.81 1.99
N ALA A 68 -11.38 7.82 1.10
CA ALA A 68 -10.53 7.71 -0.08
C ALA A 68 -10.61 8.95 -0.98
N ASP A 69 -11.79 9.57 -1.09
CA ASP A 69 -12.03 10.79 -1.86
C ASP A 69 -11.37 12.01 -1.21
N ASP A 70 -11.46 12.14 0.12
CA ASP A 70 -10.77 13.19 0.86
C ASP A 70 -9.25 13.10 0.69
N PHE A 71 -8.71 11.88 0.72
CA PHE A 71 -7.30 11.63 0.45
C PHE A 71 -6.93 12.00 -0.99
N ALA A 72 -7.80 11.74 -1.97
CA ALA A 72 -7.54 12.01 -3.39
C ALA A 72 -7.43 13.51 -3.72
N ARG A 73 -8.09 14.38 -2.94
CA ARG A 73 -8.14 15.83 -3.20
C ARG A 73 -6.78 16.52 -3.22
N ASP A 74 -5.82 16.02 -2.45
CA ASP A 74 -4.43 16.49 -2.43
C ASP A 74 -3.48 15.29 -2.53
N PHE A 75 -3.72 14.45 -3.54
CA PHE A 75 -3.13 13.12 -3.64
C PHE A 75 -1.59 13.11 -3.54
N GLU A 76 -0.92 14.00 -4.26
CA GLU A 76 0.55 14.02 -4.27
C GLU A 76 1.11 14.42 -2.90
N ALA A 77 0.59 15.49 -2.28
CA ALA A 77 1.06 15.92 -0.97
C ALA A 77 0.73 14.88 0.12
N ASN A 78 -0.42 14.21 0.01
CA ASN A 78 -0.81 13.15 0.91
C ASN A 78 0.11 11.93 0.80
N VAL A 79 0.50 11.53 -0.42
CA VAL A 79 1.51 10.48 -0.64
C VAL A 79 2.87 10.86 -0.05
N GLN A 80 3.32 12.11 -0.22
CA GLN A 80 4.58 12.56 0.37
C GLN A 80 4.54 12.53 1.90
N ARG A 81 3.44 13.00 2.51
CA ARG A 81 3.27 12.97 3.97
C ARG A 81 3.28 11.54 4.51
N LEU A 82 2.63 10.61 3.81
CA LEU A 82 2.63 9.19 4.16
C LEU A 82 4.04 8.58 4.05
N LEU A 83 4.79 8.94 3.01
CA LEU A 83 6.17 8.49 2.83
C LEU A 83 7.08 8.98 3.96
N GLU A 84 6.98 10.24 4.34
CA GLU A 84 7.74 10.83 5.45
C GLU A 84 7.39 10.19 6.78
N ALA A 85 6.10 9.97 7.05
CA ALA A 85 5.66 9.26 8.25
C ALA A 85 6.27 7.84 8.33
N ALA A 86 6.13 7.06 7.25
CA ALA A 86 6.67 5.71 7.15
C ALA A 86 8.20 5.64 7.32
N LYS A 87 8.93 6.67 6.86
CA LYS A 87 10.39 6.78 7.04
C LYS A 87 10.80 7.25 8.42
N SER A 88 9.99 8.08 9.07
CA SER A 88 10.26 8.61 10.41
C SER A 88 10.01 7.61 11.53
N GLY A 89 9.27 6.52 11.27
CA GLY A 89 8.90 5.52 12.28
C GLY A 89 7.96 6.05 13.36
N ARG A 90 7.17 7.09 13.03
CA ARG A 90 6.11 7.64 13.89
C ARG A 90 4.78 6.98 13.61
#